data_AF-A0A1J4MI88-F1
#
_entry.id   AF-A0A1J4MI88-F1
#
_cell.length_a   1.000
_cell.length_b   1.000
_cell.length_c   1.000
_cell.angle_alpha   90.00
_cell.angle_beta   90.00
_cell.angle_gamma   90.00
#
_symmetry.space_group_name_H-M   'P 1'
#
loop_
_entity.id
_entity.type
_entity.pdbx_description
1 polymer ?
#
loop_
_entity_poly.entity_id
_entity_poly.type
_entity_poly.pdbx_seq_one_letter_code
_entity_poly.pdbx_strand_id
1 'polypeptide(L)'
;MNEENVSNFQFPDLAISRIAKSVVSSNSRISKDACKTINRCATLFSVYLASLSSFSKDGKKSIVRDHNVKSALKFIYSNDNTST
;
A
#
# COMPACT_ATOMS: atom_id res chain seq x y z
N MET A 1 3.70 -11.22 18.03
CA MET A 1 2.77 -10.27 17.40
C MET A 1 1.98 -11.10 16.41
N ASN A 2 0.70 -11.39 16.70
CA ASN A 2 -0.07 -12.42 15.99
C ASN A 2 -0.28 -12.04 14.53
N GLU A 3 0.23 -12.86 13.61
CA GLU A 3 0.13 -12.70 12.16
C GLU A 3 -1.33 -12.59 11.66
N GLU A 4 -2.30 -13.10 12.44
CA GLU A 4 -3.72 -13.06 12.10
C GLU A 4 -4.34 -11.65 12.07
N ASN A 5 -3.80 -10.67 12.82
CA ASN A 5 -4.46 -9.36 12.92
C ASN A 5 -4.23 -8.45 11.68
N VAL A 6 -3.18 -8.69 10.90
CA VAL A 6 -2.90 -7.89 9.69
C VAL A 6 -3.71 -8.38 8.49
N SER A 7 -4.20 -9.63 8.52
CA SER A 7 -4.94 -10.25 7.41
C SER A 7 -6.38 -9.75 7.23
N ASN A 8 -6.94 -9.03 8.22
CA ASN A 8 -8.35 -8.67 8.22
C ASN A 8 -8.65 -7.21 7.85
N PHE A 9 -7.64 -6.33 7.76
CA PHE A 9 -7.90 -4.96 7.35
C PHE A 9 -8.05 -4.86 5.83
N GLN A 10 -9.21 -4.42 5.37
CA GLN A 10 -9.43 -4.04 3.99
C GLN A 10 -9.98 -2.61 3.96
N PHE A 11 -9.60 -1.86 2.92
CA PHE A 11 -10.24 -0.59 2.68
C PHE A 11 -11.72 -0.79 2.36
N PRO A 12 -12.58 0.22 2.56
CA PRO A 12 -13.97 0.12 2.13
C PRO A 12 -14.04 -0.16 0.62
N ASP A 13 -14.73 -1.23 0.22
CA ASP A 13 -14.83 -1.65 -1.19
C ASP A 13 -15.32 -0.54 -2.13
N LEU A 14 -16.23 0.32 -1.65
CA LEU A 14 -16.71 1.47 -2.43
C LEU A 14 -15.61 2.50 -2.69
N ALA A 15 -14.68 2.71 -1.76
CA ALA A 15 -13.56 3.63 -1.94
C ALA A 15 -12.59 3.08 -2.99
N ILE A 16 -12.22 1.80 -2.87
CA ILE A 16 -11.37 1.13 -3.86
C ILE A 16 -12.01 1.12 -5.24
N SER A 17 -13.30 0.81 -5.33
CA SER A 17 -14.03 0.82 -6.61
C SER A 17 -14.01 2.20 -7.27
N ARG A 18 -14.25 3.28 -6.51
CA ARG A 18 -14.21 4.66 -7.02
C ARG A 18 -12.81 5.07 -7.47
N ILE A 19 -11.77 4.76 -6.67
CA ILE A 19 -10.37 5.07 -7.02
C ILE A 19 -9.94 4.27 -8.25
N ALA A 20 -10.24 2.97 -8.30
CA ALA A 20 -9.90 2.15 -9.46
C ALA A 20 -10.61 2.67 -10.71
N LYS A 21 -11.88 3.06 -10.59
CA LYS A 21 -12.66 3.69 -11.67
C LYS A 21 -12.14 5.04 -12.14
N SER A 22 -11.48 5.83 -11.29
CA SER A 22 -10.90 7.10 -11.72
C SER A 22 -9.60 6.93 -12.51
N VAL A 23 -8.96 5.76 -12.46
CA VAL A 23 -7.69 5.47 -13.13
C VAL A 23 -7.89 4.66 -14.41
N VAL A 24 -8.86 3.73 -14.43
CA VAL A 24 -9.16 2.95 -15.65
C VAL A 24 -9.91 3.78 -16.68
N SER A 25 -9.85 3.37 -17.96
CA SER A 25 -10.57 4.04 -19.03
C SER A 25 -12.08 4.14 -18.75
N SER A 26 -12.72 5.22 -19.22
CA SER A 26 -14.15 5.50 -18.98
C SER A 26 -15.08 4.35 -19.42
N ASN A 27 -14.68 3.58 -20.43
CA ASN A 27 -15.46 2.47 -20.98
C ASN A 27 -15.14 1.10 -20.36
N SER A 28 -14.18 1.02 -19.43
CA SER A 28 -13.83 -0.24 -18.75
C SER A 28 -14.81 -0.52 -17.61
N ARG A 29 -15.27 -1.77 -17.46
CA ARG A 29 -15.98 -2.23 -16.25
C ARG A 29 -14.98 -2.94 -15.33
N ILE A 30 -15.10 -2.72 -14.03
CA ILE A 30 -14.29 -3.42 -13.02
C ILE A 30 -15.19 -4.46 -12.38
N SER A 31 -14.81 -5.74 -12.45
CA SER A 31 -15.56 -6.81 -11.79
C SER A 31 -15.40 -6.73 -10.27
N LYS A 32 -16.34 -7.32 -9.54
CA LYS A 32 -16.27 -7.38 -8.06
C LYS A 32 -14.99 -8.06 -7.59
N ASP A 33 -14.57 -9.15 -8.25
CA ASP A 33 -13.37 -9.88 -7.87
C ASP A 33 -12.08 -9.12 -8.20
N ALA A 34 -12.04 -8.39 -9.33
CA ALA A 34 -10.94 -7.47 -9.60
C ALA A 34 -10.84 -6.39 -8.52
N CYS A 35 -11.97 -5.82 -8.10
CA CYS A 35 -12.01 -4.82 -7.03
C CYS A 35 -11.49 -5.38 -5.70
N LYS A 36 -11.85 -6.62 -5.34
CA LYS A 36 -11.33 -7.29 -4.13
C LYS A 36 -9.82 -7.53 -4.21
N THR A 37 -9.31 -7.97 -5.36
CA THR A 37 -7.87 -8.18 -5.57
C THR A 37 -7.11 -6.86 -5.44
N ILE A 38 -7.61 -5.79 -6.06
CA ILE A 38 -7.03 -4.44 -5.93
C ILE A 38 -7.02 -3.99 -4.46
N ASN A 39 -8.12 -4.20 -3.73
CA ASN A 39 -8.21 -3.87 -2.30
C ASN A 39 -7.13 -4.62 -1.49
N ARG A 40 -6.99 -5.93 -1.72
CA ARG A 40 -5.95 -6.74 -1.07
C ARG A 40 -4.54 -6.24 -1.38
N CYS A 41 -4.25 -5.90 -2.64
CA CYS A 41 -2.97 -5.32 -3.04
C CYS A 41 -2.72 -3.97 -2.37
N ALA A 42 -3.73 -3.09 -2.34
CA ALA A 42 -3.63 -1.78 -1.69
C ALA A 42 -3.35 -1.91 -0.18
N THR A 43 -4.02 -2.84 0.51
CA THR A 43 -3.75 -3.14 1.91
C THR A 43 -2.31 -3.59 2.11
N LEU A 44 -1.88 -4.62 1.36
CA LEU A 44 -0.53 -5.18 1.50
C LEU A 44 0.55 -4.13 1.22
N PHE A 45 0.36 -3.33 0.18
CA PHE A 45 1.27 -2.23 -0.14
C PHE A 45 1.33 -1.17 0.97
N SER A 46 0.18 -0.83 1.57
CA SER A 46 0.12 0.12 2.68
C SER A 46 0.86 -0.37 3.91
N VAL A 47 0.71 -1.66 4.26
CA VAL A 47 1.44 -2.31 5.36
C VAL A 47 2.94 -2.35 5.07
N TYR A 48 3.32 -2.73 3.86
CA TYR A 48 4.72 -2.76 3.43
C TYR A 48 5.36 -1.36 3.51
N LEU A 49 4.68 -0.34 2.98
CA LEU A 49 5.14 1.03 3.01
C LEU A 49 5.25 1.57 4.45
N ALA A 50 4.28 1.26 5.31
CA ALA A 50 4.33 1.63 6.72
C ALA A 50 5.51 0.98 7.45
N SER A 51 5.77 -0.30 7.19
CA SER A 51 6.93 -1.02 7.72
C SER A 51 8.25 -0.37 7.31
N LEU A 52 8.44 -0.08 6.02
CA LEU A 52 9.62 0.62 5.52
C LEU A 52 9.77 2.04 6.09
N SER A 53 8.66 2.75 6.26
CA SER A 53 8.66 4.11 6.77
C SER A 53 8.91 4.18 8.29
N SER A 54 8.80 3.05 9.00
CA SER A 54 8.95 2.98 10.45
C SER A 54 10.40 2.82 10.93
N PHE A 55 11.40 2.99 10.05
CA PHE A 55 12.80 2.79 10.41
C PHE A 55 13.25 3.71 11.56
N SER A 56 13.58 3.10 12.70
CA SER A 56 14.09 3.77 13.90
C SER A 56 15.51 3.28 14.15
N LYS A 57 16.49 4.17 14.05
CA LYS A 57 17.91 3.83 14.21
C LYS A 57 18.27 3.38 15.64
N ASP A 58 17.50 3.82 16.63
CA ASP A 58 17.85 3.67 18.05
C ASP A 58 16.88 2.75 18.82
N GLY A 59 16.02 2.00 18.13
CA GLY A 59 15.04 1.09 18.75
C GLY A 59 13.93 1.77 19.56
N LYS A 60 13.91 3.11 19.60
CA LYS A 60 12.85 3.90 20.26
C LYS A 60 11.61 3.99 19.37
N LYS A 61 10.45 4.22 20.00
CA LYS A 61 9.22 4.57 19.29
C LYS A 61 9.48 5.77 18.37
N SER A 62 9.27 5.56 17.08
CA SER A 62 9.39 6.60 16.06
C SER A 62 8.01 7.00 15.57
N ILE A 63 7.82 8.30 15.33
CA ILE A 63 6.62 8.82 14.67
C ILE A 63 6.91 8.77 13.17
N VAL A 64 6.13 7.99 12.42
CA VAL A 64 6.18 8.00 10.97
C VAL A 64 5.65 9.34 10.47
N ARG A 65 6.50 10.11 9.80
CA ARG A 65 6.17 11.39 9.17
C ARG A 65 6.28 11.29 7.65
N ASP A 66 5.77 12.29 6.95
CA ASP A 66 5.78 12.34 5.49
C ASP A 66 7.16 12.14 4.86
N HIS A 67 8.23 12.66 5.48
CA HIS A 67 9.59 12.49 4.97
C HIS A 67 10.07 11.04 5.06
N ASN A 68 9.62 10.26 6.04
CA ASN A 68 9.91 8.83 6.14
C ASN A 68 9.23 8.08 4.99
N VAL A 69 7.96 8.40 4.73
CA VAL A 69 7.19 7.80 3.63
C VAL A 69 7.80 8.13 2.27
N LYS A 70 8.19 9.39 2.04
CA LYS A 70 8.88 9.80 0.80
C LYS A 70 10.22 9.07 0.60
N SER A 71 10.97 8.86 1.68
CA SER A 71 12.24 8.12 1.62
C SER A 71 12.02 6.64 1.30
N ALA A 72 11.02 6.01 1.92
CA ALA A 72 10.64 4.63 1.62
C ALA A 72 10.16 4.46 0.18
N LEU A 73 9.34 5.38 -0.34
CA LEU A 73 8.92 5.37 -1.75
C LEU A 73 10.11 5.50 -2.70
N LYS A 74 11.05 6.42 -2.41
CA LYS A 74 12.26 6.58 -3.22
C LYS A 74 13.08 5.27 -3.24
N PHE A 75 13.22 4.60 -2.09
CA PHE A 75 13.89 3.30 -2.01
C PHE A 75 13.20 2.25 -2.90
N ILE A 76 11.87 2.14 -2.85
CA ILE A 76 11.09 1.21 -3.70
C ILE A 76 11.39 1.48 -5.18
N TYR A 77 11.24 2.73 -5.64
CA TYR A 77 11.48 3.09 -7.04
C TYR A 77 12.95 2.89 -7.46
N SER A 78 13.90 3.09 -6.56
CA SER A 78 15.32 2.85 -6.88
C SER A 78 15.63 1.36 -7.06
N ASN A 79 15.01 0.48 -6.27
CA ASN A 79 15.19 -0.98 -6.38
C ASN A 79 14.59 -1.55 -7.67
N ASP A 80 13.48 -0.98 -8.15
CA ASP A 80 12.85 -1.39 -9.41
C ASP A 80 13.74 -1.09 -10.62
N ASN A 81 14.55 -0.01 -10.57
CA ASN A 81 15.42 0.42 -11.66
C ASN A 81 16.79 -0.29 -11.70
N THR A 82 17.14 -1.07 -10.68
CA THR A 82 18.40 -1.84 -10.63
C THR A 82 18.24 -3.28 -11.09
N SER A 83 17.03 -3.69 -11.46
CA SER A 83 16.69 -5.08 -11.85
C SER A 83 16.55 -5.29 -13.37
N THR A 84 16.96 -4.31 -14.18
CA THR A 84 17.08 -4.38 -15.65
C THR A 84 18.53 -4.28 -16.08
#